data_AF-A0A8T5V4S6-F1
#
_entry.id   AF-A0A8T5V4S6-F1
#
_cell.length_a   1.000
_cell.length_b   1.000
_cell.length_c   1.000
_cell.angle_alpha   90.00
_cell.angle_beta   90.00
_cell.angle_gamma   90.00
#
_symmetry.space_group_name_H-M   'P 1'
#
loop_
_entity.id
_entity.type
_entity.pdbx_description
1 polymer ?
#
loop_
_entity_poly.entity_id
_entity_poly.type
_entity_poly.pdbx_seq_one_letter_code
_entity_poly.pdbx_strand_id
1 'polypeptide(L)' 'MKIKWCGGFIKMRIFYLAGAIILLLLVPLLLYSSTKLMEGSRTSTYITAVLCFVVGFGTLYISII' A
#
# COMPACT_ATOMS: atom_id res chain seq x y z
N MET A 1 -29.98 16.12 -17.30
CA MET A 1 -29.22 15.71 -16.09
C MET A 1 -28.23 14.60 -16.47
N LYS A 2 -26.97 14.90 -16.80
CA LYS A 2 -26.07 13.88 -17.40
C LYS A 2 -24.57 14.15 -17.23
N ILE A 3 -24.08 14.57 -16.05
CA ILE A 3 -22.62 14.85 -15.85
C ILE A 3 -22.10 14.50 -14.43
N LYS A 4 -22.74 13.62 -13.65
CA LYS A 4 -22.22 13.26 -12.30
C LYS A 4 -21.47 11.94 -12.20
N TRP A 5 -21.49 11.10 -13.23
CA TRP A 5 -20.92 9.74 -13.15
C TRP A 5 -19.43 9.67 -13.46
N CYS A 6 -18.85 10.60 -14.24
CA CYS A 6 -17.40 10.62 -14.49
C CYS A 6 -16.58 11.05 -13.26
N GLY A 7 -17.12 11.90 -12.39
CA GLY A 7 -16.37 12.41 -11.23
C GLY A 7 -16.14 11.39 -10.11
N GLY A 8 -17.02 10.37 -10.00
CA GLY A 8 -16.86 9.30 -9.00
C GLY A 8 -15.73 8.33 -9.35
N PHE A 9 -15.56 8.04 -10.64
CA PHE A 9 -14.56 7.09 -11.13
C PHE A 9 -13.13 7.58 -10.91
N ILE A 10 -12.89 8.88 -11.16
CA ILE A 10 -11.60 9.54 -10.91
C ILE A 10 -11.28 9.57 -9.41
N LYS A 11 -12.27 9.84 -8.55
CA LYS A 11 -12.08 9.82 -7.10
C LYS A 11 -11.67 8.45 -6.58
N MET A 12 -12.33 7.38 -7.04
CA MET A 12 -11.96 5.99 -6.69
C MET A 12 -10.48 5.71 -7.00
N ARG A 13 -10.01 6.02 -8.21
CA ARG A 13 -8.61 5.77 -8.60
C ARG A 13 -7.61 6.55 -7.74
N ILE A 14 -7.92 7.79 -7.38
CA ILE A 14 -7.07 8.60 -6.49
C ILE A 14 -6.97 7.96 -5.09
N PHE A 15 -8.06 7.40 -4.56
CA PHE A 15 -8.02 6.67 -3.28
C PHE A 15 -7.15 5.41 -3.38
N TYR A 16 -7.26 4.63 -4.46
CA TYR A 16 -6.40 3.46 -4.67
C TYR A 16 -4.92 3.85 -4.82
N LEU A 17 -4.64 4.94 -5.55
CA LEU A 17 -3.28 5.46 -5.70
C LEU A 17 -2.70 5.92 -4.35
N ALA A 18 -3.47 6.68 -3.57
CA ALA A 18 -3.05 7.16 -2.26
C ALA A 18 -2.80 5.98 -1.29
N GLY A 19 -3.68 4.98 -1.27
CA GLY A 19 -3.51 3.78 -0.46
C GLY A 19 -2.25 3.00 -0.83
N ALA A 20 -1.97 2.83 -2.12
CA ALA A 20 -0.78 2.14 -2.60
C ALA A 20 0.53 2.88 -2.22
N ILE A 21 0.54 4.21 -2.32
CA ILE A 21 1.69 5.04 -1.90
C ILE A 21 1.94 4.90 -0.39
N ILE A 22 0.88 4.95 0.43
CA ILE A 22 1.00 4.79 1.89
C ILE A 22 1.55 3.40 2.25
N LEU A 23 1.03 2.34 1.61
CA LEU A 23 1.50 0.97 1.78
C LEU A 23 2.98 0.83 1.43
N LEU A 24 3.42 1.40 0.30
CA LEU A 24 4.82 1.37 -0.11
C LEU A 24 5.74 2.16 0.84
N LEU A 25 5.27 3.28 1.39
CA LEU A 25 5.99 4.05 2.42
C LEU A 25 6.10 3.30 3.75
N LEU A 26 5.12 2.44 4.07
CA LEU A 26 5.11 1.64 5.28
C LEU A 26 6.18 0.53 5.24
N VAL A 27 6.51 0.00 4.06
CA VAL A 27 7.51 -1.07 3.87
C VAL A 27 8.90 -0.70 4.44
N PRO A 28 9.56 0.40 4.03
CA PRO A 28 10.85 0.78 4.58
C PRO A 28 10.78 1.09 6.09
N LEU A 29 9.64 1.57 6.58
CA LEU A 29 9.42 1.85 8.00
C LEU A 29 9.35 0.55 8.83
N LEU A 30 8.64 -0.45 8.31
CA LEU A 30 8.58 -1.80 8.88
C LEU A 30 9.95 -2.48 8.85
N LEU A 31 10.67 -2.38 7.72
CA LEU A 31 12.03 -2.90 7.60
C LEU A 31 12.98 -2.21 8.58
N TYR A 32 12.91 -0.90 8.73
CA TYR A 32 13.68 -0.17 9.73
C TYR A 32 13.36 -0.63 11.15
N SER A 33 12.07 -0.74 11.49
CA SER A 33 11.64 -1.23 12.81
C SER A 33 12.12 -2.66 13.07
N SER A 34 12.15 -3.52 12.04
CA SER A 34 12.64 -4.89 12.14
C SER A 34 14.11 -4.97 12.60
N THR A 35 14.95 -4.00 12.23
CA THR A 35 16.36 -3.98 12.67
C THR A 35 16.50 -3.78 14.19
N LYS A 36 15.54 -3.08 14.81
CA LYS A 36 15.51 -2.76 16.24
C LYS A 36 14.75 -3.79 17.09
N LEU A 37 14.06 -4.74 16.47
CA LEU A 37 13.27 -5.77 17.16
C LEU A 37 14.11 -6.99 17.56
N MET A 38 13.73 -7.68 18.65
CA MET A 38 14.31 -8.97 19.06
C MET A 38 14.04 -10.05 17.99
N GLU A 39 14.95 -11.02 17.84
CA GLU A 39 14.95 -12.03 16.77
C GLU A 39 13.61 -12.73 16.52
N GLY A 40 12.85 -13.04 17.57
CA GLY A 40 11.52 -13.66 17.43
C GLY A 40 10.47 -12.78 16.74
N SER A 41 10.60 -11.45 16.82
CA SER A 41 9.67 -10.50 16.22
C SER A 41 10.12 -10.03 14.82
N ARG A 42 11.43 -10.13 14.53
CA ARG A 42 12.01 -9.76 13.23
C ARG A 42 11.34 -10.47 12.05
N THR A 43 11.16 -11.78 12.16
CA THR A 43 10.56 -12.60 11.09
C THR A 43 9.13 -12.18 10.80
N SER A 44 8.33 -11.91 11.85
CA SER A 44 6.94 -11.45 11.72
C SER A 44 6.86 -10.07 11.05
N THR A 45 7.72 -9.13 11.46
CA THR A 45 7.79 -7.80 10.83
C THR A 45 8.24 -7.88 9.38
N TYR A 46 9.18 -8.77 9.05
CA TYR A 46 9.66 -8.97 7.68
C TYR A 46 8.56 -9.55 6.77
N ILE A 47 7.84 -10.57 7.24
CA ILE A 47 6.67 -11.13 6.52
C ILE A 47 5.63 -10.04 6.27
N THR A 48 5.34 -9.22 7.29
CA THR A 48 4.38 -8.10 7.17
C THR A 48 4.83 -7.06 6.14
N ALA A 49 6.13 -6.73 6.10
CA ALA A 49 6.69 -5.81 5.11
C ALA A 49 6.57 -6.37 3.68
N VAL A 50 6.86 -7.65 3.48
CA VAL A 50 6.71 -8.32 2.17
C VAL A 50 5.25 -8.33 1.73
N LEU A 51 4.31 -8.63 2.62
CA LEU A 51 2.88 -8.59 2.32
C LEU A 51 2.42 -7.17 1.95
N CYS A 52 2.84 -6.14 2.71
CA CYS A 52 2.55 -4.74 2.37
C CYS A 52 3.10 -4.36 1.00
N PHE A 53 4.29 -4.86 0.64
CA PHE A 53 4.89 -4.60 -0.67
C PHE A 53 4.06 -5.23 -1.80
N VAL A 54 3.66 -6.50 -1.67
CA VAL A 54 2.85 -7.21 -2.68
C VAL A 54 1.48 -6.54 -2.84
N VAL A 55 0.80 -6.23 -1.74
CA VAL A 55 -0.51 -5.56 -1.76
C VAL A 55 -0.40 -4.13 -2.30
N GLY A 56 0.65 -3.40 -1.93
CA GLY A 56 0.96 -2.06 -2.47
C GLY A 56 1.14 -2.08 -3.98
N PHE A 57 1.88 -3.06 -4.52
CA PHE A 57 2.03 -3.22 -5.97
C PHE A 57 0.73 -3.63 -6.67
N GLY A 58 -0.05 -4.56 -6.09
CA GLY A 58 -1.34 -4.97 -6.64
C GLY A 58 -2.35 -3.82 -6.69
N THR A 59 -2.41 -2.99 -5.66
CA THR A 59 -3.27 -1.80 -5.62
C THR A 59 -2.81 -0.71 -6.59
N LEU A 60 -1.50 -0.52 -6.77
CA LEU A 60 -0.95 0.36 -7.81
C LEU A 60 -1.34 -0.11 -9.22
N TYR A 61 -1.26 -1.41 -9.48
CA TYR A 61 -1.63 -2.00 -10.77
C TYR A 61 -3.11 -1.77 -11.09
N ILE A 62 -4.01 -2.00 -10.13
CA ILE A 62 -5.46 -1.72 -10.28
C ILE A 62 -5.74 -0.21 -10.41
N SER A 63 -4.90 0.64 -9.84
CA SER A 63 -5.05 2.09 -9.99
C SER A 63 -4.68 2.58 -11.40
N ILE A 64 -3.74 1.90 -12.06
CA ILE A 64 -3.25 2.25 -13.41
C ILE A 64 -4.12 1.66 -14.52
N ILE A 65 -4.63 0.43 -14.36
CA ILE A 65 -5.56 -0.26 -15.29
C ILE A 65 -7.00 0.21 -15.11
#